data_AF-A0A356K8Y7-F1
#
_entry.id   AF-A0A356K8Y7-F1
#
_cell.length_a   1.000
_cell.length_b   1.000
_cell.length_c   1.000
_cell.angle_alpha   90.00
_cell.angle_beta   90.00
_cell.angle_gamma   90.00
#
_symmetry.space_group_name_H-M   'P 1'
#
loop_
_entity.id
_entity.type
_entity.pdbx_description
1 polymer ?
#
loop_
_entity_poly.entity_id
_entity_poly.type
_entity_poly.pdbx_seq_one_letter_code
_entity_poly.pdbx_strand_id
1 'polypeptide(L)' 'MPTEIVSDSVSVAHQHEHTDVSQDEAPLGGACLLILIFAVIEALGGVFANSLTLLADAGHMLLDASALGLSWFAVR' A
#
# COMPACT_ATOMS: atom_id res chain seq x y z
N MET A 1 -40.57 -43.09 10.78
CA MET A 1 -39.12 -42.78 10.89
C MET A 1 -38.92 -41.33 10.45
N PRO A 2 -38.98 -40.35 11.36
CA PRO A 2 -38.62 -38.97 11.06
C PRO A 2 -37.11 -38.79 11.27
N THR A 3 -36.37 -38.43 10.23
CA THR A 3 -34.95 -38.07 10.30
C THR A 3 -34.84 -36.56 10.50
N GLU A 4 -35.03 -36.10 11.73
CA GLU A 4 -34.57 -34.77 12.14
C GLU A 4 -33.06 -34.84 12.39
N ILE A 5 -32.28 -34.57 11.35
CA ILE A 5 -30.89 -34.18 11.52
C ILE A 5 -30.92 -32.72 11.98
N VAL A 6 -30.92 -32.53 13.31
CA VAL A 6 -30.46 -31.29 13.92
C VAL A 6 -29.04 -31.07 13.43
N SER A 7 -28.88 -30.13 12.50
CA SER A 7 -27.60 -29.59 12.12
C SER A 7 -27.27 -28.53 13.18
N ASP A 8 -26.61 -28.95 14.26
CA ASP A 8 -25.95 -28.02 15.17
C ASP A 8 -24.90 -27.28 14.36
N SER A 9 -25.26 -26.11 13.84
CA SER A 9 -24.31 -25.17 13.28
C SER A 9 -23.43 -24.70 14.43
N VAL A 10 -22.24 -25.28 14.57
CA VAL A 10 -21.19 -24.71 15.42
C VAL A 10 -20.83 -23.35 14.80
N SER A 11 -21.44 -22.29 15.30
CA SER A 11 -21.08 -20.92 14.92
C SER A 11 -19.74 -20.62 15.55
N VAL A 12 -18.65 -20.91 14.84
CA VAL A 12 -17.33 -20.36 15.18
C VAL A 12 -17.39 -18.86 14.89
N ALA A 13 -17.73 -18.07 15.90
CA ALA A 13 -17.63 -16.63 15.84
C ALA A 13 -16.15 -16.23 15.86
N HIS A 14 -15.61 -15.83 14.70
CA HIS A 14 -14.30 -15.17 14.64
C HIS A 14 -14.46 -13.71 15.04
N GLN A 15 -14.22 -13.43 16.32
CA GLN A 15 -14.08 -12.08 16.84
C GLN A 15 -12.75 -11.49 16.34
N HIS A 16 -12.81 -10.64 15.32
CA HIS A 16 -11.70 -9.79 14.95
C HIS A 16 -11.62 -8.63 15.94
N GLU A 17 -10.69 -8.72 16.89
CA GLU A 17 -10.29 -7.60 17.74
C GLU A 17 -9.59 -6.56 16.87
N HIS A 18 -10.28 -5.45 16.60
CA HIS A 18 -9.66 -4.28 16.00
C HIS A 18 -8.84 -3.60 17.07
N THR A 19 -7.54 -3.89 17.09
CA THR A 19 -6.58 -3.00 17.75
C THR A 19 -6.57 -1.71 16.93
N ASP A 20 -7.14 -0.66 17.51
CA ASP A 20 -7.07 0.71 16.99
C ASP A 20 -5.59 1.15 17.08
N VAL A 21 -4.80 0.77 16.07
CA VAL A 21 -3.47 1.31 15.89
C VAL A 21 -3.70 2.75 15.49
N SER A 22 -3.53 3.67 16.46
CA SER A 22 -3.48 5.11 16.22
C SER A 22 -2.61 5.33 14.99
N GLN A 23 -3.24 5.71 13.89
CA GLN A 23 -2.54 6.04 12.65
C GLN A 23 -1.79 7.32 12.93
N ASP A 24 -0.56 7.20 13.41
CA ASP A 24 0.36 8.33 13.45
C ASP A 24 0.45 8.83 12.00
N GLU A 25 -0.13 9.98 11.70
CA GLU A 25 -0.18 10.58 10.35
C GLU A 25 1.21 11.10 9.89
N ALA A 26 2.21 10.94 10.76
CA ALA A 26 3.58 11.42 10.61
C ALA A 26 4.48 10.71 9.57
N PRO A 27 4.30 9.43 9.16
CA PRO A 27 5.22 8.76 8.24
C PRO A 27 4.92 9.03 6.76
N LEU A 28 3.78 9.61 6.40
CA LEU A 28 3.37 9.81 5.00
C LEU A 28 4.35 10.68 4.22
N GLY A 29 4.78 11.80 4.81
CA GLY A 29 5.76 12.69 4.20
C GLY A 29 7.15 12.04 4.05
N GLY A 30 7.57 11.24 5.03
CA GLY A 30 8.83 10.51 4.99
C GLY A 30 8.84 9.40 3.92
N ALA A 31 7.74 8.65 3.82
CA ALA A 31 7.57 7.62 2.79
C ALA A 31 7.55 8.21 1.37
N CYS A 32 6.84 9.32 1.17
CA CYS A 32 6.82 10.03 -0.11
C CYS A 32 8.23 10.46 -0.55
N LEU A 33 9.01 11.05 0.37
CA LEU A 33 10.39 11.46 0.08
C LEU A 33 11.28 10.27 -0.30
N LEU A 34 11.18 9.14 0.40
CA LEU A 34 11.99 7.95 0.11
C LEU A 34 11.67 7.35 -1.26
N ILE A 35 10.39 7.21 -1.61
CA ILE A 35 9.96 6.69 -2.92
C ILE A 35 10.40 7.64 -4.04
N LEU A 36 10.28 8.97 -3.83
CA LEU A 36 10.77 9.96 -4.81
C LEU A 36 12.28 9.82 -5.07
N ILE A 37 13.08 9.63 -4.03
CA ILE A 37 14.54 9.43 -4.17
C ILE A 37 14.83 8.19 -5.00
N PHE A 38 14.17 7.06 -4.70
CA PHE A 38 14.34 5.82 -5.46
C PHE A 38 13.91 5.99 -6.93
N ALA A 39 12.74 6.60 -7.17
CA ALA A 39 12.26 6.86 -8.52
C ALA A 39 13.24 7.70 -9.35
N VAL A 40 13.92 8.70 -8.76
CA VAL A 40 14.96 9.47 -9.47
C VAL A 40 16.18 8.61 -9.77
N ILE A 41 16.63 7.77 -8.82
CA ILE A 41 17.75 6.87 -9.03
C ILE A 41 17.45 5.87 -10.17
N GLU A 42 16.25 5.30 -10.20
CA GLU A 42 15.82 4.35 -11.22
C GLU A 42 15.60 5.00 -12.59
N ALA A 43 15.07 6.23 -12.62
CA ALA A 43 14.95 6.99 -13.86
C ALA A 43 16.34 7.30 -14.45
N LEU A 44 17.28 7.76 -13.63
CA LEU A 44 18.66 7.99 -14.06
C LEU A 44 19.35 6.70 -14.48
N GLY A 45 19.19 5.63 -13.68
CA GLY A 45 19.70 4.30 -14.00
C GLY A 45 19.12 3.75 -15.31
N GLY A 46 17.84 3.94 -15.55
CA GLY A 46 17.14 3.55 -16.78
C GLY A 46 17.65 4.31 -18.00
N VAL A 47 17.92 5.62 -17.87
CA VAL A 47 18.53 6.43 -18.94
C VAL A 47 19.97 5.97 -19.21
N PHE A 48 20.80 5.80 -18.18
CA PHE A 48 22.19 5.35 -18.36
C PHE A 48 22.28 3.92 -18.91
N ALA A 49 21.38 3.03 -18.49
CA ALA A 49 21.30 1.66 -18.98
C ALA A 49 20.52 1.53 -20.31
N ASN A 50 19.96 2.64 -20.82
CA ASN A 50 19.16 2.70 -22.05
C ASN A 50 17.98 1.69 -22.04
N SER A 51 17.35 1.51 -20.87
CA SER A 51 16.33 0.49 -20.60
C SER A 51 14.97 1.11 -20.27
N LEU A 52 13.99 0.86 -21.13
CA LEU A 52 12.59 1.27 -20.90
C LEU A 52 11.96 0.52 -19.72
N THR A 53 12.43 -0.69 -19.40
CA THR A 53 11.90 -1.47 -18.28
C THR A 53 12.10 -0.76 -16.95
N LEU A 54 13.30 -0.25 -16.69
CA LEU A 54 13.59 0.52 -15.48
C LEU A 54 12.88 1.87 -15.48
N LEU A 55 12.72 2.50 -16.64
CA LEU A 55 11.99 3.76 -16.75
C LEU A 55 10.48 3.58 -16.49
N ALA A 56 9.90 2.45 -16.93
CA ALA A 56 8.52 2.09 -16.65
C ALA A 56 8.30 1.81 -15.16
N ASP A 57 9.24 1.11 -14.52
CA ASP A 57 9.23 0.85 -13.08
C ASP A 57 9.29 2.16 -12.26
N ALA A 58 10.23 3.04 -12.61
CA ALA A 58 10.37 4.37 -12.04
C ALA A 58 9.10 5.23 -12.24
N GLY A 59 8.48 5.15 -13.41
CA GLY A 59 7.26 5.91 -13.73
C GLY A 59 6.06 5.51 -12.87
N HIS A 60 5.87 4.21 -12.61
CA HIS A 60 4.83 3.75 -11.69
C HIS A 60 5.11 4.21 -10.26
N MET A 61 6.37 4.10 -9.79
CA MET A 61 6.76 4.55 -8.45
C MET A 61 6.57 6.05 -8.27
N LEU A 62 6.76 6.84 -9.34
CA LEU A 62 6.53 8.28 -9.35
C LEU A 62 5.03 8.62 -9.23
N LEU A 63 4.15 7.85 -9.87
CA LEU A 63 2.69 8.02 -9.74
C LEU A 63 2.22 7.68 -8.32
N ASP A 64 2.76 6.63 -7.72
CA ASP A 64 2.45 6.26 -6.34
C ASP A 64 2.95 7.32 -5.34
N ALA A 65 4.18 7.83 -5.53
CA ALA A 65 4.71 8.94 -4.75
C ALA A 65 3.87 10.22 -4.91
N SER A 66 3.37 10.49 -6.11
CA SER A 66 2.51 11.66 -6.37
C SER A 66 1.18 11.55 -5.61
N ALA A 67 0.58 10.35 -5.57
CA ALA A 67 -0.63 10.10 -4.79
C ALA A 67 -0.38 10.29 -3.29
N LEU A 68 0.73 9.77 -2.77
CA LEU A 68 1.14 9.97 -1.36
C LEU A 68 1.42 11.45 -1.05
N GLY A 69 2.11 12.15 -1.95
CA GLY A 69 2.42 13.57 -1.82
C GLY A 69 1.18 14.47 -1.83
N LEU A 70 0.24 14.21 -2.74
CA LEU A 70 -1.06 14.90 -2.80
C LEU A 70 -1.90 14.62 -1.55
N SER A 71 -1.94 13.37 -1.08
CA SER A 71 -2.63 12.99 0.16
C SER A 71 -2.06 13.74 1.36
N TRP A 72 -0.73 13.74 1.51
CA TRP A 72 -0.05 14.46 2.59
C TRP A 72 -0.26 15.98 2.50
N PHE A 73 -0.22 16.56 1.29
CA PHE A 73 -0.50 17.98 1.09
C PHE A 73 -1.95 18.35 1.43
N ALA A 74 -2.91 17.45 1.17
CA ALA A 74 -4.32 17.70 1.48
C ALA A 74 -4.63 17.59 2.98
N VAL A 75 -3.92 16.72 3.70
CA VAL A 75 -4.07 16.52 5.16
C VAL A 75 -3.25 17.53 5.97
N ARG A 76 -2.23 18.14 5.37
CA ARG A 76 -1.43 19.22 5.98
C ARG A 76 -2.14 20.59 5.90
#